data_AF-A0A9E8MV88-F1
#
_entry.id   AF-A0A9E8MV88-F1
#
_cell.length_a   1.000
_cell.length_b   1.000
_cell.length_c   1.000
_cell.angle_alpha   90.00
_cell.angle_beta   90.00
_cell.angle_gamma   90.00
#
_symmetry.space_group_name_H-M   'P 1'
#
loop_
_entity.id
_entity.type
_entity.pdbx_description
1 polymer ?
#
loop_
_entity_poly.entity_id
_entity_poly.type
_entity_poly.pdbx_seq_one_letter_code
_entity_poly.pdbx_strand_id
1 'polypeptide(L)'
;MNRELNHFYPISFKAKKECKTFVKELGKKRKKLIISYKSILKTKIRYEKDKNRFSKVFTKEQYDVHIQTLDSLLEKSLELIQEEFKNGELEFITNTLIPYLFDKAEMQLDRIWYRLSSMPYRRWIVKRVFELGYDINLHGNYDKNFSKYGNSYSDETERIGKKYQWIALHEILAIVADNFKIKNEYSNGNNYDYYDGPWQLYTRDIDPVLTTRVDLDKRYEDVFEQDLLNHKKWWSDVEYNFWDKPNLEWSESLEDLPNIEDLLFKKDNNGIDWFYLEYFPNGKNLKDWVKKST
;
A
#
# COMPACT_ATOMS: atom_id res chain seq x y z
N MET A 1 -7.74 4.77 -11.01
CA MET A 1 -6.29 4.87 -11.25
C MET A 1 -5.66 5.67 -10.13
N ASN A 2 -4.52 5.23 -9.64
CA ASN A 2 -4.46 4.81 -8.25
C ASN A 2 -4.24 5.96 -7.25
N ARG A 3 -5.14 6.06 -6.26
CA ARG A 3 -5.04 7.04 -5.17
C ARG A 3 -4.11 6.54 -4.06
N GLU A 4 -3.97 5.23 -3.96
CA GLU A 4 -3.43 4.45 -2.84
C GLU A 4 -1.95 4.79 -2.60
N LEU A 5 -1.16 4.88 -3.68
CA LEU A 5 0.25 5.31 -3.63
C LEU A 5 0.45 6.75 -3.11
N ASN A 6 -0.57 7.62 -3.15
CA ASN A 6 -0.41 9.02 -2.72
C ASN A 6 -0.45 9.21 -1.20
N HIS A 7 -0.83 8.19 -0.42
CA HIS A 7 -0.81 8.23 1.04
C HIS A 7 0.62 8.01 1.60
N PHE A 8 1.54 7.51 0.78
CA PHE A 8 2.92 7.27 1.20
C PHE A 8 3.75 8.56 1.30
N TYR A 9 4.48 8.64 2.41
CA TYR A 9 5.58 9.56 2.64
C TYR A 9 6.69 9.29 1.62
N PRO A 10 7.08 10.27 0.79
CA PRO A 10 8.01 10.04 -0.33
C PRO A 10 9.45 9.71 0.07
N ILE A 11 9.81 9.77 1.36
CA ILE A 11 11.19 9.53 1.83
C ILE A 11 11.24 8.20 2.59
N SER A 12 11.91 7.20 2.01
CA SER A 12 12.03 5.88 2.63
C SER A 12 12.64 5.96 4.04
N PHE A 13 12.06 5.23 5.00
CA PHE A 13 12.57 5.22 6.37
C PHE A 13 13.91 4.47 6.49
N LYS A 14 14.17 3.52 5.59
CA LYS A 14 15.45 2.80 5.44
C LYS A 14 16.57 3.75 4.99
N ALA A 15 16.45 4.35 3.79
CA ALA A 15 17.33 5.42 3.32
C ALA A 15 17.54 6.55 4.35
N LYS A 16 16.49 6.99 5.04
CA LYS A 16 16.56 7.99 6.12
C LYS A 16 17.41 7.55 7.33
N LYS A 17 17.52 6.25 7.60
CA LYS A 17 18.39 5.65 8.64
C LYS A 17 19.83 5.51 8.12
N GLU A 18 19.99 5.00 6.90
CA GLU A 18 21.29 4.79 6.24
C GLU A 18 22.04 6.12 6.03
N CYS A 19 21.40 7.11 5.40
CA CYS A 19 21.97 8.44 5.20
C CYS A 19 22.26 9.18 6.52
N LYS A 20 21.53 8.89 7.61
CA LYS A 20 21.86 9.42 8.95
C LYS A 20 23.12 8.76 9.52
N THR A 21 23.28 7.46 9.32
CA THR A 21 24.41 6.66 9.84
C THR A 21 25.70 7.06 9.11
N PHE A 22 25.68 7.00 7.78
CA PHE A 22 26.78 7.45 6.92
C PHE A 22 27.24 8.87 7.29
N VAL A 23 26.33 9.86 7.30
CA VAL A 23 26.69 11.25 7.64
C VAL A 23 27.13 11.42 9.10
N LYS A 24 26.78 10.51 10.02
CA LYS A 24 27.31 10.51 11.40
C LYS A 24 28.78 10.06 11.45
N GLU A 25 29.17 9.08 10.63
CA GLU A 25 30.50 8.46 10.62
C GLU A 25 31.58 9.35 9.96
N LEU A 26 31.20 10.16 8.96
CA LEU A 26 32.15 11.01 8.22
C LEU A 26 33.02 11.96 9.07
N GLY A 27 34.26 12.18 8.65
CA GLY A 27 35.16 13.18 9.26
C GLY A 27 34.70 14.63 9.07
N LYS A 28 35.25 15.56 9.86
CA LYS A 28 34.87 17.01 9.84
C LYS A 28 34.98 17.66 8.44
N LYS A 29 36.01 17.33 7.65
CA LYS A 29 36.18 17.82 6.26
C LYS A 29 35.05 17.32 5.36
N ARG A 30 34.89 16.00 5.25
CA ARG A 30 33.84 15.30 4.49
C ARG A 30 32.42 15.80 4.83
N LYS A 31 32.11 15.97 6.11
CA LYS A 31 30.83 16.54 6.57
C LYS A 31 30.56 17.94 6.00
N LYS A 32 31.58 18.81 5.89
CA LYS A 32 31.39 20.17 5.33
C LYS A 32 30.97 20.13 3.86
N LEU A 33 31.58 19.27 3.03
CA LEU A 33 31.23 19.16 1.60
C LEU A 33 29.74 18.79 1.40
N ILE A 34 29.28 17.75 2.09
CA ILE A 34 27.87 17.33 2.07
C ILE A 34 26.91 18.43 2.57
N ILE A 35 27.33 19.20 3.58
CA ILE A 35 26.54 20.34 4.10
C ILE A 35 26.48 21.49 3.09
N SER A 36 27.58 21.82 2.41
CA SER A 36 27.63 22.83 1.35
C SER A 36 26.75 22.44 0.16
N TYR A 37 26.92 21.23 -0.40
CA TYR A 37 26.11 20.69 -1.49
C TYR A 37 24.61 20.79 -1.18
N LYS A 38 24.21 20.28 -0.01
CA LYS A 38 22.83 20.36 0.51
C LYS A 38 22.30 21.81 0.61
N SER A 39 23.15 22.77 0.96
CA SER A 39 22.75 24.18 1.11
C SER A 39 22.50 24.83 -0.25
N ILE A 40 23.33 24.53 -1.25
CA ILE A 40 23.14 24.99 -2.64
C ILE A 40 21.86 24.35 -3.20
N LEU A 41 21.72 23.02 -3.07
CA LEU A 41 20.56 22.26 -3.55
C LEU A 41 19.24 22.79 -3.00
N LYS A 42 19.16 23.02 -1.68
CA LYS A 42 17.97 23.61 -1.03
C LYS A 42 17.69 25.04 -1.49
N THR A 43 18.72 25.78 -1.92
CA THR A 43 18.56 27.14 -2.45
C THR A 43 18.01 27.10 -3.88
N LYS A 44 18.53 26.22 -4.74
CA LYS A 44 18.00 25.98 -6.09
C LYS A 44 16.52 25.60 -6.08
N ILE A 45 16.15 24.55 -5.34
CA ILE A 45 14.77 24.04 -5.28
C ILE A 45 13.79 25.13 -4.79
N ARG A 46 14.21 25.99 -3.85
CA ARG A 46 13.41 27.16 -3.45
C ARG A 46 13.24 28.15 -4.59
N TYR A 47 14.31 28.48 -5.32
CA TYR A 47 14.27 29.41 -6.44
C TYR A 47 13.30 28.93 -7.54
N GLU A 48 13.36 27.64 -7.86
CA GLU A 48 12.48 26.98 -8.82
C GLU A 48 11.01 26.96 -8.37
N LYS A 49 10.76 26.62 -7.10
CA LYS A 49 9.38 26.57 -6.57
C LYS A 49 8.76 27.97 -6.41
N ASP A 50 9.51 28.94 -5.90
CA ASP A 50 9.04 30.31 -5.70
C ASP A 50 9.18 31.17 -6.98
N LYS A 51 9.29 30.57 -8.18
CA LYS A 51 9.49 31.27 -9.46
C LYS A 51 8.51 32.44 -9.69
N ASN A 52 7.22 32.25 -9.36
CA ASN A 52 6.16 33.28 -9.47
C ASN A 52 6.32 34.46 -8.49
N ARG A 53 7.18 34.34 -7.49
CA ARG A 53 7.59 35.42 -6.58
C ARG A 53 8.84 36.11 -7.12
N PHE A 54 9.83 35.33 -7.58
CA PHE A 54 11.07 35.88 -8.12
C PHE A 54 10.86 36.63 -9.45
N SER A 55 9.91 36.20 -10.29
CA SER A 55 9.50 36.90 -11.51
C SER A 55 8.77 38.24 -11.28
N LYS A 56 8.57 38.66 -10.02
CA LYS A 56 8.09 40.00 -9.64
C LYS A 56 9.22 40.94 -9.17
N VAL A 57 10.44 40.41 -9.04
CA VAL A 57 11.62 41.09 -8.48
C VAL A 57 12.76 41.15 -9.49
N PHE A 58 12.88 40.12 -10.32
CA PHE A 58 13.94 39.97 -11.32
C PHE A 58 13.35 39.84 -12.73
N THR A 59 14.11 40.28 -13.74
CA THR A 59 13.78 39.98 -15.15
C THR A 59 13.92 38.48 -15.43
N LYS A 60 13.43 38.04 -16.59
CA LYS A 60 13.59 36.64 -17.00
C LYS A 60 15.08 36.28 -17.13
N GLU A 61 15.90 37.12 -17.78
CA GLU A 61 17.34 36.85 -17.92
C GLU A 61 18.03 36.77 -16.56
N GLN A 62 17.72 37.68 -15.64
CA GLN A 62 18.25 37.65 -14.28
C GLN A 62 17.85 36.36 -13.55
N TYR A 63 16.59 35.92 -13.63
CA TYR A 63 16.16 34.65 -13.05
C TYR A 63 16.90 33.46 -13.65
N ASP A 64 16.99 33.38 -14.99
CA ASP A 64 17.64 32.27 -15.69
C ASP A 64 19.15 32.21 -15.38
N VAL A 65 19.84 33.35 -15.27
CA VAL A 65 21.24 33.45 -14.81
C VAL A 65 21.42 33.00 -13.36
N HIS A 66 20.49 33.32 -12.45
CA HIS A 66 20.55 32.83 -11.07
C HIS A 66 20.45 31.30 -11.00
N ILE A 67 19.58 30.69 -11.82
CA ILE A 67 19.46 29.21 -11.91
C ILE A 67 20.75 28.60 -12.47
N GLN A 68 21.28 29.11 -13.59
CA GLN A 68 22.55 28.65 -14.16
C GLN A 68 23.73 28.75 -13.18
N THR A 69 23.76 29.82 -12.37
CA THR A 69 24.78 29.99 -11.32
C THR A 69 24.64 28.93 -10.23
N LEU A 70 23.42 28.61 -9.81
CA LEU A 70 23.16 27.58 -8.80
C LEU A 70 23.44 26.15 -9.32
N ASP A 71 23.24 25.90 -10.61
CA ASP A 71 23.60 24.64 -11.27
C ASP A 71 25.12 24.47 -11.36
N SER A 72 25.86 25.47 -11.84
CA SER A 72 27.32 25.42 -11.87
C SER A 72 27.95 25.26 -10.48
N LEU A 73 27.34 25.85 -9.44
CA LEU A 73 27.73 25.63 -8.04
C LEU A 73 27.41 24.20 -7.54
N LEU A 74 26.32 23.57 -8.01
CA LEU A 74 26.02 22.17 -7.72
C LEU A 74 27.04 21.23 -8.39
N GLU A 75 27.36 21.45 -9.66
CA GLU A 75 28.37 20.68 -10.41
C GLU A 75 29.74 20.77 -9.72
N LYS A 76 30.23 21.99 -9.45
CA LYS A 76 31.52 22.20 -8.78
C LYS A 76 31.55 21.66 -7.35
N SER A 77 30.42 21.65 -6.64
CA SER A 77 30.36 21.01 -5.31
C SER A 77 30.22 19.47 -5.37
N LEU A 78 29.80 18.91 -6.51
CA LEU A 78 29.82 17.47 -6.78
C LEU A 78 31.22 16.99 -7.18
N GLU A 79 31.96 17.75 -7.98
CA GLU A 79 33.37 17.49 -8.31
C GLU A 79 34.22 17.36 -7.02
N LEU A 80 34.11 18.34 -6.11
CA LEU A 80 34.80 18.30 -4.80
C LEU A 80 34.39 17.12 -3.91
N ILE A 81 33.23 16.51 -4.16
CA ILE A 81 32.80 15.26 -3.51
C ILE A 81 33.44 14.05 -4.22
N GLN A 82 33.50 14.04 -5.54
CA GLN A 82 34.16 12.99 -6.33
C GLN A 82 35.67 12.89 -6.06
N GLU A 83 36.34 14.02 -5.75
CA GLU A 83 37.75 14.04 -5.35
C GLU A 83 38.01 13.48 -3.94
N GLU A 84 37.09 13.70 -3.00
CA GLU A 84 37.30 13.39 -1.58
C GLU A 84 36.80 11.98 -1.19
N PHE A 85 35.74 11.47 -1.84
CA PHE A 85 35.08 10.20 -1.50
C PHE A 85 35.39 9.12 -2.56
N LYS A 86 35.54 7.86 -2.13
CA LYS A 86 36.03 6.78 -3.02
C LYS A 86 35.01 5.66 -3.23
N ASN A 87 34.98 5.13 -4.46
CA ASN A 87 34.27 3.91 -4.86
C ASN A 87 32.84 3.85 -4.26
N GLY A 88 32.54 2.87 -3.40
CA GLY A 88 31.22 2.69 -2.78
C GLY A 88 30.74 3.86 -1.91
N GLU A 89 31.63 4.70 -1.36
CA GLU A 89 31.19 5.94 -0.70
C GLU A 89 30.56 6.90 -1.71
N LEU A 90 31.17 7.03 -2.89
CA LEU A 90 30.71 7.92 -3.95
C LEU A 90 29.45 7.37 -4.63
N GLU A 91 29.36 6.05 -4.82
CA GLU A 91 28.16 5.38 -5.29
C GLU A 91 26.97 5.60 -4.34
N PHE A 92 27.16 5.37 -3.03
CA PHE A 92 26.13 5.66 -2.03
C PHE A 92 25.74 7.15 -1.99
N ILE A 93 26.71 8.06 -2.15
CA ILE A 93 26.40 9.49 -2.21
C ILE A 93 25.54 9.82 -3.43
N THR A 94 25.91 9.30 -4.59
CA THR A 94 25.25 9.62 -5.88
C THR A 94 23.86 8.99 -5.96
N ASN A 95 23.77 7.69 -5.64
CA ASN A 95 22.57 6.88 -5.85
C ASN A 95 21.60 6.89 -4.66
N THR A 96 22.01 7.36 -3.48
CA THR A 96 21.17 7.33 -2.27
C THR A 96 21.15 8.65 -1.51
N LEU A 97 22.31 9.23 -1.19
CA LEU A 97 22.35 10.45 -0.36
C LEU A 97 21.83 11.69 -1.10
N ILE A 98 22.21 11.90 -2.36
CA ILE A 98 21.79 13.06 -3.15
C ILE A 98 20.27 13.05 -3.41
N PRO A 99 19.65 11.94 -3.86
CA PRO A 99 18.19 11.82 -3.93
C PRO A 99 17.51 12.10 -2.58
N TYR A 100 17.97 11.48 -1.49
CA TYR A 100 17.45 11.73 -0.15
C TYR A 100 17.58 13.20 0.31
N LEU A 101 18.61 13.92 -0.14
CA LEU A 101 18.77 15.35 0.13
C LEU A 101 17.83 16.21 -0.73
N PHE A 102 17.55 15.81 -1.97
CA PHE A 102 16.58 16.45 -2.87
C PHE A 102 15.15 16.33 -2.32
N ASP A 103 14.66 15.10 -2.13
CA ASP A 103 13.28 14.82 -1.65
C ASP A 103 12.99 15.55 -0.33
N LYS A 104 14.00 15.59 0.55
CA LYS A 104 13.94 16.24 1.86
C LYS A 104 14.01 17.77 1.78
N ALA A 105 14.61 18.33 0.74
CA ALA A 105 14.60 19.77 0.49
C ALA A 105 13.27 20.22 -0.11
N GLU A 106 12.72 19.49 -1.09
CA GLU A 106 11.37 19.70 -1.62
C GLU A 106 10.31 19.62 -0.51
N MET A 107 10.30 18.53 0.27
CA MET A 107 9.38 18.33 1.40
C MET A 107 9.47 19.48 2.43
N GLN A 108 10.64 20.06 2.66
CA GLN A 108 10.77 21.20 3.60
C GLN A 108 10.17 22.50 3.05
N LEU A 109 9.85 22.55 1.76
CA LEU A 109 9.22 23.66 1.06
C LEU A 109 7.74 23.39 0.73
N ASP A 110 7.24 22.15 0.89
CA ASP A 110 5.80 21.85 0.93
C ASP A 110 5.38 21.16 2.24
N ARG A 111 4.83 21.96 3.15
CA ARG A 111 4.40 21.47 4.46
C ARG A 111 3.02 20.82 4.47
N ILE A 112 2.28 20.79 3.35
CA ILE A 112 0.85 20.48 3.38
C ILE A 112 0.53 19.20 2.60
N TRP A 113 1.14 18.98 1.43
CA TRP A 113 0.78 17.85 0.56
C TRP A 113 1.95 17.20 -0.20
N TYR A 114 3.13 17.07 0.41
CA TYR A 114 4.23 16.31 -0.20
C TYR A 114 3.98 14.79 -0.14
N ARG A 115 3.95 14.13 -1.31
CA ARG A 115 3.44 12.76 -1.52
C ARG A 115 4.35 11.98 -2.49
N LEU A 116 4.37 10.66 -2.37
CA LEU A 116 5.07 9.75 -3.28
C LEU A 116 4.49 9.85 -4.71
N SER A 117 5.33 10.27 -5.68
CA SER A 117 4.91 10.50 -7.07
C SER A 117 4.54 9.18 -7.75
N SER A 118 3.29 9.02 -8.20
CA SER A 118 2.82 7.76 -8.79
C SER A 118 3.40 7.42 -10.18
N MET A 119 4.07 8.36 -10.87
CA MET A 119 4.47 8.18 -12.28
C MET A 119 5.57 7.12 -12.54
N PRO A 120 6.64 6.99 -11.73
CA PRO A 120 7.60 5.89 -11.86
C PRO A 120 6.92 4.53 -11.65
N TYR A 121 6.06 4.41 -10.63
CA TYR A 121 5.34 3.18 -10.30
C TYR A 121 4.36 2.76 -11.38
N ARG A 122 3.67 3.70 -12.04
CA ARG A 122 2.85 3.40 -13.24
C ARG A 122 3.69 2.78 -14.37
N ARG A 123 4.90 3.30 -14.62
CA ARG A 123 5.82 2.74 -15.63
C ARG A 123 6.37 1.38 -15.20
N TRP A 124 6.65 1.18 -13.92
CA TRP A 124 7.03 -0.11 -13.35
C TRP A 124 5.92 -1.15 -13.50
N ILE A 125 4.66 -0.81 -13.16
CA ILE A 125 3.49 -1.69 -13.32
C ILE A 125 3.34 -2.12 -14.79
N VAL A 126 3.43 -1.18 -15.75
CA VAL A 126 3.34 -1.52 -17.18
C VAL A 126 4.48 -2.46 -17.61
N LYS A 127 5.72 -2.23 -17.17
CA LYS A 127 6.84 -3.14 -17.43
C LYS A 127 6.58 -4.53 -16.82
N ARG A 128 6.08 -4.57 -15.58
CA ARG A 128 5.82 -5.79 -14.83
C ARG A 128 4.70 -6.64 -15.44
N VAL A 129 3.65 -6.02 -15.97
CA VAL A 129 2.57 -6.70 -16.71
C VAL A 129 3.12 -7.54 -17.87
N PHE A 130 4.09 -7.02 -18.63
CA PHE A 130 4.75 -7.78 -19.70
C PHE A 130 5.71 -8.86 -19.16
N GLU A 131 6.45 -8.58 -18.09
CA GLU A 131 7.32 -9.59 -17.42
C GLU A 131 6.55 -10.79 -16.85
N LEU A 132 5.33 -10.56 -16.38
CA LEU A 132 4.42 -11.61 -15.90
C LEU A 132 3.85 -12.47 -17.06
N GLY A 133 4.12 -12.11 -18.32
CA GLY A 133 3.71 -12.88 -19.50
C GLY A 133 2.44 -12.36 -20.21
N TYR A 134 2.04 -11.10 -20.02
CA TYR A 134 0.94 -10.55 -20.83
C TYR A 134 1.38 -10.35 -22.29
N ASP A 135 0.95 -11.24 -23.19
CA ASP A 135 1.09 -11.05 -24.64
C ASP A 135 -0.18 -10.41 -25.24
N ILE A 136 0.01 -9.39 -26.07
CA ILE A 136 -1.08 -8.74 -26.83
C ILE A 136 -1.64 -9.64 -27.94
N ASN A 137 -0.86 -10.59 -28.47
CA ASN A 137 -1.30 -11.52 -29.51
C ASN A 137 -2.24 -12.58 -28.93
N LEU A 138 -1.99 -13.03 -27.69
CA LEU A 138 -2.82 -14.01 -26.99
C LEU A 138 -4.04 -13.35 -26.32
N HIS A 139 -3.82 -12.29 -25.54
CA HIS A 139 -4.85 -11.70 -24.67
C HIS A 139 -5.57 -10.50 -25.30
N GLY A 140 -4.91 -9.80 -26.23
CA GLY A 140 -5.38 -8.50 -26.73
C GLY A 140 -6.71 -8.56 -27.49
N ASN A 141 -7.04 -9.68 -28.13
CA ASN A 141 -8.35 -9.85 -28.78
C ASN A 141 -9.50 -9.96 -27.75
N TYR A 142 -9.28 -10.65 -26.63
CA TYR A 142 -10.22 -10.69 -25.51
C TYR A 142 -10.35 -9.29 -24.88
N ASP A 143 -9.23 -8.69 -24.49
CA ASP A 143 -9.21 -7.38 -23.82
C ASP A 143 -9.79 -6.23 -24.67
N LYS A 144 -9.71 -6.33 -26.00
CA LYS A 144 -10.31 -5.37 -26.96
C LYS A 144 -11.81 -5.58 -27.16
N ASN A 145 -12.30 -6.82 -27.10
CA ASN A 145 -13.71 -7.15 -27.30
C ASN A 145 -14.48 -7.33 -25.98
N PHE A 146 -13.83 -7.22 -24.83
CA PHE A 146 -14.38 -7.43 -23.48
C PHE A 146 -15.78 -6.82 -23.26
N SER A 147 -15.99 -5.56 -23.67
CA SER A 147 -17.28 -4.87 -23.54
C SER A 147 -18.41 -5.39 -24.45
N LYS A 148 -18.16 -6.44 -25.24
CA LYS A 148 -19.16 -7.20 -26.01
C LYS A 148 -19.51 -8.54 -25.37
N TYR A 149 -18.74 -8.99 -24.37
CA TYR A 149 -18.90 -10.29 -23.71
C TYR A 149 -19.57 -10.18 -22.33
N GLY A 150 -19.78 -8.96 -21.82
CA GLY A 150 -20.49 -8.69 -20.58
C GLY A 150 -20.88 -7.21 -20.46
N ASN A 151 -21.80 -6.90 -19.55
CA ASN A 151 -22.08 -5.51 -19.18
C ASN A 151 -20.84 -4.91 -18.51
N SER A 152 -20.38 -3.75 -18.97
CA SER A 152 -19.18 -3.07 -18.43
C SER A 152 -19.38 -2.48 -17.01
N TYR A 153 -20.36 -2.97 -16.27
CA TYR A 153 -20.78 -2.58 -14.93
C TYR A 153 -21.02 -3.78 -13.99
N SER A 154 -20.88 -5.04 -14.45
CA SER A 154 -20.87 -6.20 -13.54
C SER A 154 -19.43 -6.59 -13.20
N ASP A 155 -19.10 -6.59 -11.91
CA ASP A 155 -17.74 -6.91 -11.40
C ASP A 155 -17.36 -8.40 -11.56
N GLU A 156 -18.29 -9.23 -12.01
CA GLU A 156 -18.16 -10.67 -12.26
C GLU A 156 -17.05 -11.03 -13.27
N THR A 157 -16.68 -10.10 -14.16
CA THR A 157 -15.66 -10.34 -15.18
C THR A 157 -14.65 -9.19 -15.26
N GLU A 158 -13.39 -9.51 -15.57
CA GLU A 158 -12.35 -8.53 -15.86
C GLU A 158 -11.51 -8.92 -17.08
N ARG A 159 -11.07 -7.90 -17.81
CA ARG A 159 -9.96 -7.98 -18.78
C ARG A 159 -8.73 -8.65 -18.18
N ILE A 160 -8.07 -9.51 -18.96
CA ILE A 160 -6.84 -10.20 -18.57
C ILE A 160 -5.76 -9.19 -18.22
N GLY A 161 -5.60 -8.13 -19.02
CA GLY A 161 -4.66 -7.05 -18.73
C GLY A 161 -4.97 -6.26 -17.45
N LYS A 162 -6.22 -6.25 -16.97
CA LYS A 162 -6.59 -5.66 -15.66
C LYS A 162 -6.12 -6.57 -14.52
N LYS A 163 -6.31 -7.89 -14.62
CA LYS A 163 -5.81 -8.88 -13.64
C LYS A 163 -4.28 -8.82 -13.50
N TYR A 164 -3.55 -8.70 -14.60
CA TYR A 164 -2.09 -8.51 -14.58
C TYR A 164 -1.68 -7.17 -13.94
N GLN A 165 -2.45 -6.09 -14.19
CA GLN A 165 -2.23 -4.78 -13.54
C GLN A 165 -2.51 -4.83 -12.03
N TRP A 166 -3.49 -5.61 -11.56
CA TRP A 166 -3.72 -5.86 -10.14
C TRP A 166 -2.53 -6.59 -9.50
N ILE A 167 -2.06 -7.69 -10.07
CA ILE A 167 -0.89 -8.44 -9.53
C ILE A 167 0.32 -7.50 -9.37
N ALA A 168 0.68 -6.78 -10.44
CA ALA A 168 1.77 -5.82 -10.41
C ALA A 168 1.52 -4.63 -9.45
N LEU A 169 0.26 -4.22 -9.23
CA LEU A 169 -0.08 -3.20 -8.25
C LEU A 169 0.17 -3.69 -6.82
N HIS A 170 -0.31 -4.89 -6.46
CA HIS A 170 -0.15 -5.41 -5.10
C HIS A 170 1.32 -5.71 -4.78
N GLU A 171 2.07 -6.21 -5.76
CA GLU A 171 3.53 -6.38 -5.67
C GLU A 171 4.25 -5.05 -5.38
N ILE A 172 3.96 -3.98 -6.13
CA ILE A 172 4.61 -2.68 -5.89
C ILE A 172 4.09 -1.96 -4.64
N LEU A 173 2.83 -2.18 -4.22
CA LEU A 173 2.31 -1.67 -2.96
C LEU A 173 3.02 -2.32 -1.76
N ALA A 174 3.29 -3.63 -1.79
CA ALA A 174 4.07 -4.30 -0.76
C ALA A 174 5.51 -3.74 -0.68
N ILE A 175 6.20 -3.62 -1.82
CA ILE A 175 7.56 -3.05 -1.90
C ILE A 175 7.60 -1.61 -1.34
N VAL A 176 6.54 -0.81 -1.59
CA VAL A 176 6.44 0.56 -1.05
C VAL A 176 6.09 0.55 0.44
N ALA A 177 5.21 -0.33 0.91
CA ALA A 177 4.88 -0.50 2.33
C ALA A 177 6.11 -0.86 3.19
N ASP A 178 6.96 -1.77 2.71
CA ASP A 178 8.17 -2.23 3.40
C ASP A 178 9.27 -1.15 3.51
N ASN A 179 9.16 -0.03 2.78
CA ASN A 179 10.22 0.98 2.68
C ASN A 179 9.77 2.40 3.05
N PHE A 180 8.49 2.73 2.95
CA PHE A 180 7.95 4.08 3.14
C PHE A 180 6.90 4.12 4.24
N LYS A 181 6.73 5.30 4.87
CA LYS A 181 5.71 5.52 5.90
C LYS A 181 4.38 5.92 5.28
N ILE A 182 3.25 5.64 5.92
CA ILE A 182 1.90 6.02 5.43
C ILE A 182 1.38 7.21 6.23
N LYS A 183 0.71 8.16 5.59
CA LYS A 183 0.05 9.28 6.27
C LYS A 183 -1.10 8.75 7.13
N ASN A 184 -1.08 9.05 8.42
CA ASN A 184 -2.17 8.68 9.32
C ASN A 184 -3.33 9.68 9.15
N GLU A 185 -4.39 9.26 8.45
CA GLU A 185 -5.55 10.11 8.15
C GLU A 185 -6.35 10.53 9.40
N TYR A 186 -6.33 9.72 10.45
CA TYR A 186 -6.99 9.99 11.73
C TYR A 186 -6.18 10.92 12.65
N SER A 187 -4.97 11.34 12.23
CA SER A 187 -4.12 12.25 12.99
C SER A 187 -4.36 13.72 12.63
N ASN A 188 -4.54 14.56 13.65
CA ASN A 188 -4.56 16.02 13.49
C ASN A 188 -3.14 16.57 13.26
N GLY A 189 -2.52 16.24 12.12
CA GLY A 189 -1.19 16.72 11.76
C GLY A 189 -0.58 16.02 10.54
N ASN A 190 0.73 16.22 10.38
CA ASN A 190 1.55 15.52 9.38
C ASN A 190 2.23 14.29 10.00
N ASN A 191 1.47 13.44 10.69
CA ASN A 191 2.00 12.20 11.24
C ASN A 191 2.03 11.12 10.16
N TYR A 192 3.14 10.40 10.13
CA TYR A 192 3.40 9.34 9.16
C TYR A 192 3.88 8.10 9.92
N ASP A 193 3.06 7.06 9.91
CA ASP A 193 3.24 5.85 10.70
C ASP A 193 3.77 4.70 9.84
N TYR A 194 3.90 3.49 10.37
CA TYR A 194 4.37 2.34 9.60
C TYR A 194 3.19 1.64 8.92
N TYR A 195 3.46 0.74 7.97
CA TYR A 195 2.40 -0.12 7.46
C TYR A 195 2.14 -1.23 8.48
N ASP A 196 0.96 -1.18 9.08
CA ASP A 196 0.46 -2.17 10.04
C ASP A 196 -0.56 -3.12 9.39
N GLY A 197 -1.21 -2.70 8.29
CA GLY A 197 -2.06 -3.58 7.48
C GLY A 197 -3.01 -2.87 6.50
N PRO A 198 -3.74 -3.64 5.67
CA PRO A 198 -4.38 -3.16 4.44
C PRO A 198 -5.55 -2.17 4.66
N TRP A 199 -6.08 -2.06 5.88
CA TRP A 199 -7.08 -1.05 6.23
C TRP A 199 -6.54 0.38 6.11
N GLN A 200 -5.23 0.60 6.33
CA GLN A 200 -4.59 1.93 6.27
C GLN A 200 -4.55 2.55 4.87
N LEU A 201 -4.79 1.75 3.82
CA LEU A 201 -4.82 2.19 2.43
C LEU A 201 -6.19 1.96 1.78
N TYR A 202 -7.16 1.45 2.55
CA TYR A 202 -8.45 0.90 2.06
C TYR A 202 -8.28 -0.22 1.01
N THR A 203 -7.10 -0.86 0.93
CA THR A 203 -6.78 -1.96 0.01
C THR A 203 -7.05 -3.34 0.64
N ARG A 204 -8.08 -3.45 1.48
CA ARG A 204 -8.46 -4.73 2.12
C ARG A 204 -9.34 -5.54 1.16
N ASP A 205 -8.69 -6.17 0.19
CA ASP A 205 -9.30 -7.11 -0.76
C ASP A 205 -9.56 -8.49 -0.12
N ILE A 206 -10.11 -8.45 1.10
CA ILE A 206 -10.54 -9.59 1.91
C ILE A 206 -11.77 -9.13 2.70
N ASP A 207 -12.90 -9.80 2.51
CA ASP A 207 -14.02 -9.71 3.43
C ASP A 207 -13.68 -10.52 4.70
N PRO A 208 -13.62 -9.91 5.91
CA PRO A 208 -13.36 -10.63 7.15
C PRO A 208 -14.35 -11.77 7.41
N VAL A 209 -15.61 -11.57 7.01
CA VAL A 209 -16.71 -12.53 7.18
C VAL A 209 -16.55 -13.74 6.25
N LEU A 210 -15.85 -13.53 5.12
CA LEU A 210 -15.67 -14.50 4.03
C LEU A 210 -14.23 -15.07 4.00
N THR A 211 -13.60 -15.18 5.17
CA THR A 211 -12.29 -15.82 5.36
C THR A 211 -12.34 -17.35 5.41
N THR A 212 -13.52 -17.96 5.32
CA THR A 212 -13.69 -19.35 4.92
C THR A 212 -13.10 -19.58 3.54
N ARG A 213 -12.26 -20.62 3.40
CA ARG A 213 -12.14 -21.29 2.09
C ARG A 213 -13.54 -21.76 1.70
N VAL A 214 -14.09 -21.19 0.63
CA VAL A 214 -14.93 -21.98 -0.27
C VAL A 214 -14.04 -23.11 -0.77
N ASP A 215 -14.47 -24.36 -0.61
CA ASP A 215 -13.59 -25.50 -0.88
C ASP A 215 -13.09 -25.49 -2.33
N LEU A 216 -11.76 -25.44 -2.45
CA LEU A 216 -11.05 -25.11 -3.69
C LEU A 216 -11.21 -26.19 -4.78
N ASP A 217 -11.74 -27.37 -4.42
CA ASP A 217 -12.11 -28.44 -5.35
C ASP A 217 -13.19 -28.00 -6.35
N LYS A 218 -14.08 -27.08 -5.98
CA LYS A 218 -15.33 -26.82 -6.72
C LYS A 218 -15.25 -25.77 -7.84
N ARG A 219 -14.04 -25.41 -8.33
CA ARG A 219 -13.90 -24.89 -9.71
C ARG A 219 -13.68 -26.06 -10.68
N TYR A 220 -14.69 -26.92 -10.72
CA TYR A 220 -14.75 -28.05 -11.64
C TYR A 220 -15.05 -27.55 -13.06
N GLU A 221 -14.22 -27.89 -14.05
CA GLU A 221 -14.53 -27.72 -15.47
C GLU A 221 -14.17 -28.96 -16.35
N ASP A 222 -14.03 -30.22 -15.92
CA ASP A 222 -13.98 -31.00 -14.67
C ASP A 222 -15.21 -31.38 -13.77
N VAL A 223 -16.50 -31.03 -13.87
CA VAL A 223 -17.30 -30.13 -14.71
C VAL A 223 -18.45 -29.51 -13.85
N PHE A 224 -18.49 -28.17 -13.71
CA PHE A 224 -19.68 -27.29 -13.56
C PHE A 224 -20.43 -27.07 -12.20
N GLU A 225 -19.97 -27.50 -11.01
CA GLU A 225 -20.85 -27.50 -9.80
C GLU A 225 -21.02 -26.21 -8.92
N GLN A 226 -20.56 -25.02 -9.32
CA GLN A 226 -20.40 -23.91 -8.34
C GLN A 226 -21.70 -23.28 -7.79
N ASP A 227 -22.87 -23.45 -8.42
CA ASP A 227 -24.14 -22.83 -8.02
C ASP A 227 -24.77 -23.40 -6.72
N LEU A 228 -24.31 -24.55 -6.21
CA LEU A 228 -24.87 -25.22 -5.02
C LEU A 228 -24.49 -24.58 -3.65
N LEU A 229 -23.84 -23.42 -3.66
CA LEU A 229 -23.31 -22.78 -2.45
C LEU A 229 -24.31 -21.86 -1.74
N ASN A 230 -25.22 -21.19 -2.46
CA ASN A 230 -26.00 -20.05 -1.92
C ASN A 230 -27.33 -20.42 -1.22
N HIS A 231 -27.76 -21.68 -1.23
CA HIS A 231 -28.80 -22.10 -0.29
C HIS A 231 -28.19 -22.20 1.12
N LYS A 232 -28.65 -21.35 2.06
CA LYS A 232 -28.42 -21.59 3.49
C LYS A 232 -29.07 -22.92 3.85
N LYS A 233 -28.26 -23.97 3.87
CA LYS A 233 -28.68 -25.36 4.00
C LYS A 233 -29.43 -25.57 5.32
N TRP A 234 -30.44 -26.44 5.30
CA TRP A 234 -31.26 -26.70 6.50
C TRP A 234 -30.42 -27.27 7.66
N TRP A 235 -29.27 -27.86 7.35
CA TRP A 235 -28.27 -28.37 8.28
C TRP A 235 -27.20 -27.33 8.69
N SER A 236 -27.46 -26.03 8.54
CA SER A 236 -26.50 -24.97 8.89
C SER A 236 -26.52 -24.60 10.38
N ASP A 237 -25.42 -23.96 10.82
CA ASP A 237 -25.21 -23.54 12.20
C ASP A 237 -26.12 -22.36 12.59
N VAL A 238 -26.38 -22.24 13.90
CA VAL A 238 -27.21 -21.16 14.46
C VAL A 238 -26.45 -19.83 14.39
N GLU A 239 -27.15 -18.74 14.06
CA GLU A 239 -26.54 -17.41 13.96
C GLU A 239 -26.15 -16.87 15.34
N TYR A 240 -24.94 -16.34 15.42
CA TYR A 240 -24.30 -15.90 16.66
C TYR A 240 -24.46 -14.38 16.82
N ASN A 241 -25.18 -13.97 17.87
CA ASN A 241 -25.77 -12.63 18.01
C ASN A 241 -25.18 -11.79 19.15
N PHE A 242 -24.03 -12.19 19.70
CA PHE A 242 -23.50 -11.68 20.99
C PHE A 242 -22.31 -10.70 20.87
N TRP A 243 -22.09 -10.12 19.70
CA TRP A 243 -20.91 -9.30 19.36
C TRP A 243 -20.75 -7.98 20.14
N ASP A 244 -21.84 -7.37 20.60
CA ASP A 244 -21.83 -5.96 21.06
C ASP A 244 -21.46 -5.74 22.54
N LYS A 245 -20.92 -6.75 23.24
CA LYS A 245 -20.54 -6.59 24.67
C LYS A 245 -19.04 -6.18 24.81
N PRO A 246 -18.58 -5.47 25.89
CA PRO A 246 -17.30 -4.72 25.92
C PRO A 246 -15.89 -5.42 25.85
N ASN A 247 -15.08 -5.58 26.94
CA ASN A 247 -13.71 -6.19 26.82
C ASN A 247 -13.00 -6.85 28.06
N LEU A 248 -13.72 -7.60 28.91
CA LEU A 248 -13.33 -8.39 30.12
C LEU A 248 -14.36 -9.51 30.47
N GLU A 249 -15.62 -9.19 30.74
CA GLU A 249 -16.67 -10.07 31.32
C GLU A 249 -17.44 -11.05 30.37
N TRP A 250 -17.38 -10.98 29.03
CA TRP A 250 -17.57 -12.09 28.08
C TRP A 250 -16.37 -13.05 28.13
N SER A 251 -15.40 -12.90 29.04
CA SER A 251 -14.62 -14.05 29.53
C SER A 251 -15.32 -14.78 30.69
N GLU A 252 -16.39 -14.20 31.25
CA GLU A 252 -17.02 -14.55 32.53
C GLU A 252 -18.54 -14.80 32.38
N SER A 253 -19.06 -14.70 31.16
CA SER A 253 -20.45 -14.97 30.76
C SER A 253 -20.55 -16.36 30.14
N LEU A 254 -21.74 -16.95 30.16
CA LEU A 254 -22.08 -18.20 29.45
C LEU A 254 -23.40 -18.05 28.66
N GLU A 255 -23.91 -16.82 28.55
CA GLU A 255 -25.22 -16.46 27.95
C GLU A 255 -25.28 -16.68 26.43
N ASP A 256 -24.13 -16.85 25.78
CA ASP A 256 -23.96 -16.95 24.33
C ASP A 256 -23.94 -18.38 23.80
N LEU A 257 -23.68 -19.34 24.69
CA LEU A 257 -23.35 -20.70 24.30
C LEU A 257 -24.54 -21.28 23.53
N PRO A 258 -24.34 -21.78 22.30
CA PRO A 258 -25.43 -22.32 21.51
C PRO A 258 -26.06 -23.51 22.24
N ASN A 259 -27.39 -23.53 22.28
CA ASN A 259 -28.13 -24.67 22.81
C ASN A 259 -27.75 -25.94 22.05
N ILE A 260 -27.41 -26.99 22.80
CA ILE A 260 -26.93 -28.27 22.25
C ILE A 260 -28.01 -28.92 21.38
N GLU A 261 -29.29 -28.75 21.73
CA GLU A 261 -30.40 -29.29 20.94
C GLU A 261 -30.49 -28.62 19.55
N ASP A 262 -30.34 -27.30 19.46
CA ASP A 262 -30.37 -26.54 18.18
C ASP A 262 -29.13 -26.76 17.30
N LEU A 263 -28.08 -27.42 17.84
CA LEU A 263 -26.93 -27.92 17.07
C LEU A 263 -27.17 -29.34 16.56
N LEU A 264 -27.67 -30.24 17.40
CA LEU A 264 -27.82 -31.66 17.08
C LEU A 264 -29.07 -32.00 16.27
N PHE A 265 -30.17 -31.26 16.46
CA PHE A 265 -31.42 -31.43 15.75
C PHE A 265 -31.60 -30.33 14.69
N LYS A 266 -31.99 -30.72 13.47
CA LYS A 266 -32.23 -29.80 12.34
C LYS A 266 -33.48 -30.24 11.60
N LYS A 267 -34.32 -29.29 11.20
CA LYS A 267 -35.53 -29.56 10.38
C LYS A 267 -35.26 -29.31 8.91
N ASP A 268 -35.59 -30.27 8.07
CA ASP A 268 -35.50 -30.11 6.61
C ASP A 268 -36.66 -29.28 6.03
N ASN A 269 -36.57 -29.00 4.73
CA ASN A 269 -37.53 -28.19 3.99
C ASN A 269 -38.94 -28.81 3.90
N ASN A 270 -39.11 -30.09 4.28
CA ASN A 270 -40.40 -30.78 4.36
C ASN A 270 -40.94 -30.84 5.81
N GLY A 271 -40.19 -30.34 6.78
CA GLY A 271 -40.52 -30.37 8.21
C GLY A 271 -40.11 -31.65 8.94
N ILE A 272 -39.24 -32.49 8.34
CA ILE A 272 -38.73 -33.71 8.97
C ILE A 272 -37.58 -33.34 9.91
N ASP A 273 -37.61 -33.88 11.13
CA ASP A 273 -36.51 -33.78 12.11
C ASP A 273 -35.36 -34.73 11.78
N TRP A 274 -34.16 -34.19 11.62
CA TRP A 274 -32.90 -34.93 11.41
C TRP A 274 -31.98 -34.74 12.62
N PHE A 275 -31.21 -35.79 12.95
CA PHE A 275 -30.29 -35.80 14.08
C PHE A 275 -28.85 -36.10 13.64
N TYR A 276 -27.88 -35.33 14.13
CA TYR A 276 -26.47 -35.58 13.92
C TYR A 276 -25.94 -36.72 14.81
N LEU A 277 -25.61 -37.86 14.19
CA LEU A 277 -24.91 -38.97 14.86
C LEU A 277 -23.46 -38.62 15.25
N GLU A 278 -22.83 -37.74 14.49
CA GLU A 278 -21.50 -37.18 14.76
C GLU A 278 -21.46 -35.76 14.14
N TYR A 279 -20.98 -34.76 14.88
CA TYR A 279 -20.97 -33.36 14.45
C TYR A 279 -19.77 -32.61 15.03
N PHE A 280 -19.02 -31.96 14.15
CA PHE A 280 -17.84 -31.16 14.47
C PHE A 280 -18.12 -29.69 14.09
N PRO A 281 -18.56 -28.83 15.03
CA PRO A 281 -18.83 -27.44 14.74
C PRO A 281 -17.55 -26.68 14.34
N ASN A 282 -17.66 -25.78 13.35
CA ASN A 282 -16.57 -24.90 12.94
C ASN A 282 -16.38 -23.75 13.95
N GLY A 283 -15.95 -24.08 15.18
CA GLY A 283 -15.76 -23.15 16.29
C GLY A 283 -14.68 -22.09 16.02
N LYS A 284 -15.06 -20.98 15.38
CA LYS A 284 -14.17 -19.85 15.07
C LYS A 284 -14.63 -18.47 15.53
N ASN A 285 -15.84 -18.35 16.12
CA ASN A 285 -16.39 -17.09 16.66
C ASN A 285 -16.45 -17.07 18.20
N LEU A 286 -15.42 -17.61 18.87
CA LEU A 286 -15.39 -17.85 20.32
C LEU A 286 -14.12 -17.27 20.99
N LYS A 287 -13.63 -16.10 20.53
CA LYS A 287 -12.47 -15.46 21.18
C LYS A 287 -12.41 -13.93 21.28
N ASP A 288 -13.47 -13.23 20.91
CA ASP A 288 -13.76 -11.89 21.43
C ASP A 288 -14.53 -11.96 22.77
N TRP A 289 -14.46 -13.12 23.42
CA TRP A 289 -15.02 -13.47 24.72
C TRP A 289 -14.43 -12.60 25.85
N VAL A 290 -14.92 -11.34 25.96
CA VAL A 290 -14.49 -10.24 26.85
C VAL A 290 -15.53 -9.05 26.87
N LYS A 291 -16.24 -8.70 27.99
CA LYS A 291 -17.40 -7.73 28.24
C LYS A 291 -17.10 -6.71 29.37
N LYS A 292 -17.98 -5.86 29.92
CA LYS A 292 -17.57 -5.04 31.09
C LYS A 292 -18.62 -4.95 32.17
N SER A 293 -18.27 -5.55 33.30
CA SER A 293 -18.55 -5.05 34.63
C SER A 293 -18.02 -3.60 34.77
N THR A 294 -18.94 -2.65 34.76
CA THR A 294 -19.13 -1.86 35.98
C THR A 294 -20.17 -2.57 36.82
#